data_AF-A0A2E1A8Y0-F1
#
_entry.id   AF-A0A2E1A8Y0-F1
#
_cell.length_a   1.000
_cell.length_b   1.000
_cell.length_c   1.000
_cell.angle_alpha   90.00
_cell.angle_beta   90.00
_cell.angle_gamma   90.00
#
_symmetry.space_group_name_H-M   'P 1'
#
loop_
_entity.id
_entity.type
_entity.pdbx_description
1 polymer ?
#
loop_
_entity_poly.entity_id
_entity_poly.type
_entity_poly.pdbx_seq_one_letter_code
_entity_poly.pdbx_strand_id
1 'polypeptide(L)'
;MSNAMQKSAMHKHESARWCPNCQIGKQTAKTVTLTARVNDTLLQVPDVSLYTCDICGYEEMDADVSEMIDELSHLDENSGEEKTANGGEHATHQSPAVFNQKDIHLK
;
A
#
# COMPACT_ATOMS: atom_id res chain seq x y z
N MET A 1 -8.71 -45.41 -1.95
CA MET A 1 -8.87 -43.97 -2.24
C MET A 1 -8.89 -43.22 -0.92
N SER A 2 -7.73 -42.76 -0.43
CA SER A 2 -7.68 -41.98 0.82
C SER A 2 -6.47 -41.04 0.81
N ASN A 3 -6.56 -39.88 0.16
CA ASN A 3 -5.64 -38.76 0.34
C ASN A 3 -6.31 -37.74 1.27
N ALA A 4 -6.02 -37.82 2.57
CA ALA A 4 -6.37 -36.77 3.51
C ALA A 4 -5.23 -35.73 3.50
N MET A 5 -5.43 -34.65 2.76
CA MET A 5 -4.57 -33.46 2.80
C MET A 5 -4.72 -32.80 4.17
N GLN A 6 -3.79 -33.08 5.08
CA GLN A 6 -3.55 -32.25 6.26
C GLN A 6 -2.89 -30.94 5.79
N LYS A 7 -3.70 -29.96 5.37
CA LYS A 7 -3.25 -28.56 5.31
C LYS A 7 -3.22 -28.03 6.74
N SER A 8 -2.16 -28.36 7.46
CA SER A 8 -1.81 -27.67 8.70
C SER A 8 -1.56 -26.21 8.34
N ALA A 9 -2.49 -25.34 8.72
CA ALA A 9 -2.30 -23.91 8.77
C ALA A 9 -1.13 -23.65 9.74
N MET A 10 0.05 -23.50 9.15
CA MET A 10 1.25 -23.09 9.84
C MET A 10 1.07 -21.60 10.20
N HIS A 11 0.32 -21.33 11.27
CA HIS A 11 0.44 -20.06 11.98
C HIS A 11 1.83 -20.05 12.59
N LYS A 12 2.79 -19.63 11.75
CA LYS A 12 4.14 -19.26 12.15
C LYS A 12 3.93 -18.24 13.26
N HIS A 13 4.19 -18.65 14.50
CA HIS A 13 4.28 -17.72 15.62
C HIS A 13 5.41 -16.76 15.28
N GLU A 14 5.04 -15.67 14.61
CA GLU A 14 5.93 -14.57 14.29
C GLU A 14 6.39 -13.99 15.62
N SER A 15 7.61 -14.36 16.01
CA SER A 15 8.25 -13.81 17.19
C SER A 15 8.20 -12.29 17.08
N ALA A 16 7.48 -11.64 18.01
CA ALA A 16 7.30 -10.20 18.04
C ALA A 16 8.65 -9.50 17.85
N ARG A 17 8.82 -8.81 16.71
CA ARG A 17 10.06 -8.13 16.34
C ARG A 17 10.15 -6.82 17.12
N TRP A 18 11.37 -6.39 17.42
CA TRP A 18 11.60 -5.06 17.99
C TRP A 18 11.34 -4.00 16.92
N CYS A 19 10.72 -2.90 17.31
CA CYS A 19 10.43 -1.81 16.39
C CYS A 19 11.74 -1.22 15.82
N PRO A 20 11.93 -1.17 14.50
CA PRO A 20 13.16 -0.63 13.90
C PRO A 20 13.30 0.88 14.11
N ASN A 21 12.19 1.61 14.30
CA ASN A 21 12.18 3.05 14.46
C ASN A 21 12.59 3.49 15.89
N CYS A 22 11.89 3.00 16.93
CA CYS A 22 12.16 3.43 18.30
C CYS A 22 13.04 2.48 19.12
N GLN A 23 13.23 1.23 18.67
CA GLN A 23 13.99 0.16 19.35
C GLN A 23 13.55 -0.17 20.80
N ILE A 24 12.45 0.41 21.27
CA ILE A 24 11.90 0.22 22.62
C ILE A 24 10.59 -0.58 22.56
N GLY A 25 9.74 -0.30 21.57
CA GLY A 25 8.45 -0.97 21.40
C GLY A 25 8.55 -2.30 20.65
N LYS A 26 7.50 -3.11 20.78
CA LYS A 26 7.34 -4.37 20.06
C LYS A 26 6.35 -4.18 18.92
N GLN A 27 6.65 -4.79 17.78
CA GLN A 27 5.71 -4.89 16.69
C GLN A 27 4.67 -5.97 17.00
N THR A 28 3.40 -5.60 16.88
CA THR A 28 2.27 -6.52 16.95
C THR A 28 1.71 -6.70 15.54
N ALA A 29 1.66 -7.95 15.08
CA ALA A 29 1.05 -8.29 13.81
C ALA A 29 -0.48 -8.23 13.91
N LYS A 30 -1.12 -7.62 12.91
CA LYS A 30 -2.56 -7.62 12.72
C LYS A 30 -2.85 -7.90 11.25
N THR A 31 -3.93 -8.62 11.00
CA THR A 31 -4.43 -8.83 9.64
C THR A 31 -5.47 -7.77 9.33
N VAL A 32 -5.29 -7.02 8.25
CA VAL A 32 -6.17 -5.92 7.84
C VAL A 32 -6.52 -6.04 6.36
N THR A 33 -7.61 -5.36 5.95
CA THR A 33 -7.89 -5.13 4.53
C THR A 33 -7.32 -3.76 4.16
N LEU A 34 -6.29 -3.75 3.32
CA LEU A 34 -5.71 -2.52 2.82
C LEU A 34 -6.60 -1.97 1.69
N THR A 35 -7.01 -0.71 1.81
CA THR A 35 -7.73 0.00 0.75
C THR A 35 -6.87 1.18 0.31
N ALA A 36 -6.48 1.20 -0.97
CA ALA A 36 -5.63 2.23 -1.54
C ALA A 36 -6.22 2.74 -2.85
N ARG A 37 -5.98 4.01 -3.18
CA ARG A 37 -6.29 4.55 -4.50
C ARG A 37 -4.99 4.63 -5.29
N VAL A 38 -4.91 3.87 -6.37
CA VAL A 38 -3.76 3.85 -7.29
C VAL A 38 -4.31 4.21 -8.64
N ASN A 39 -3.80 5.26 -9.28
CA ASN A 39 -4.11 5.52 -10.69
C ASN A 39 -5.62 5.68 -10.97
N ASP A 40 -6.26 6.53 -10.14
CA ASP A 40 -7.72 6.74 -10.06
C ASP A 40 -8.56 5.50 -9.70
N THR A 41 -7.95 4.31 -9.66
CA THR A 41 -8.57 3.03 -9.36
C THR A 41 -8.52 2.74 -7.86
N LEU A 42 -9.65 2.28 -7.31
CA LEU A 42 -9.72 1.83 -5.93
C LEU A 42 -9.30 0.36 -5.84
N LEU A 43 -8.19 0.11 -5.14
CA LEU A 43 -7.66 -1.22 -4.86
C LEU A 43 -8.02 -1.65 -3.44
N GLN A 44 -8.50 -2.88 -3.30
CA GLN A 44 -8.70 -3.53 -2.01
C GLN A 44 -7.91 -4.82 -1.94
N VAL A 45 -6.98 -4.90 -0.99
CA VAL A 45 -6.14 -6.08 -0.75
C VAL A 45 -6.54 -6.67 0.60
N PRO A 46 -7.25 -7.81 0.63
CA PRO A 46 -7.61 -8.46 1.88
C PRO A 46 -6.38 -9.16 2.50
N ASP A 47 -6.51 -9.51 3.77
CA ASP A 47 -5.58 -10.37 4.50
C ASP A 47 -4.11 -9.90 4.55
N VAL A 48 -3.87 -8.58 4.57
CA VAL A 48 -2.53 -7.99 4.64
C VAL A 48 -2.02 -8.01 6.09
N SER A 49 -0.77 -8.43 6.29
CA SER A 49 -0.11 -8.30 7.60
C SER A 49 0.40 -6.88 7.81
N LEU A 50 -0.10 -6.24 8.86
CA LEU A 50 0.34 -4.94 9.34
C LEU A 50 1.00 -5.10 10.71
N TYR A 51 2.25 -4.65 10.81
CA TYR A 51 3.03 -4.65 12.04
C TYR A 51 3.04 -3.25 12.64
N THR A 52 2.30 -3.06 13.73
CA THR A 52 2.24 -1.76 14.43
C THR A 52 3.04 -1.81 15.72
N CYS A 53 3.87 -0.81 15.96
CA CYS A 53 4.59 -0.61 17.22
C CYS A 53 3.64 -0.09 18.30
N ASP A 54 3.63 -0.74 19.46
CA ASP A 54 2.81 -0.37 20.62
C ASP A 54 3.25 0.92 21.33
N ILE A 55 4.50 1.36 21.12
CA ILE A 55 5.06 2.56 21.76
C ILE A 55 4.99 3.80 20.85
N CYS A 56 5.54 3.71 19.63
CA CYS A 56 5.66 4.87 18.75
C CYS A 56 4.65 4.89 17.60
N GLY A 57 3.85 3.84 17.44
CA GLY A 57 2.86 3.74 16.35
C GLY A 57 3.46 3.55 14.96
N TYR A 58 4.75 3.22 14.84
CA TYR A 58 5.35 2.86 13.55
C TYR A 58 4.64 1.65 12.94
N GLU A 59 4.28 1.77 11.67
CA GLU A 59 3.58 0.75 10.90
C GLU A 59 4.46 0.25 9.76
N GLU A 60 4.49 -1.07 9.60
CA GLU A 60 5.21 -1.76 8.53
C GLU A 60 4.30 -2.83 7.94
N MET A 61 4.29 -2.94 6.61
CA MET A 61 3.50 -3.94 5.88
C MET A 61 4.44 -4.97 5.25
N ASP A 62 3.90 -6.12 4.85
CA ASP A 62 4.66 -7.10 4.07
C ASP A 62 5.22 -6.47 2.79
N ALA A 63 6.49 -6.75 2.50
CA ALA A 63 7.21 -6.20 1.35
C ALA A 63 6.51 -6.49 0.03
N ASP A 64 5.95 -7.70 -0.13
CA ASP A 64 5.22 -8.12 -1.34
C ASP A 64 4.02 -7.20 -1.64
N VAL A 65 3.31 -6.74 -0.60
CA VAL A 65 2.15 -5.84 -0.77
C VAL A 65 2.61 -4.45 -1.16
N SER A 66 3.70 -3.97 -0.57
CA SER A 66 4.30 -2.68 -0.92
C SER A 66 4.81 -2.67 -2.36
N GLU A 67 5.47 -3.74 -2.80
CA GLU A 67 5.98 -3.89 -4.17
C GLU A 67 4.84 -3.95 -5.20
N MET A 68 3.77 -4.69 -4.90
CA MET A 68 2.59 -4.74 -5.77
C MET A 68 1.95 -3.37 -5.98
N ILE A 69 1.82 -2.56 -4.91
CA ILE A 69 1.25 -1.22 -5.01
C ILE A 69 2.16 -0.29 -5.80
N ASP A 70 3.47 -0.39 -5.58
CA ASP A 70 4.47 0.36 -6.33
C ASP A 70 4.42 0.01 -7.82
N GLU A 71 4.40 -1.27 -8.18
CA GLU A 71 4.30 -1.72 -9.57
C GLU A 71 3.03 -1.19 -10.24
N LEU A 72 1.87 -1.28 -9.57
CA LEU A 72 0.60 -0.76 -10.10
C LEU A 72 0.64 0.76 -10.32
N SER A 73 1.35 1.51 -9.47
CA SER A 73 1.44 2.97 -9.60
C SER A 73 2.20 3.43 -10.85
N HIS A 74 3.11 2.61 -11.39
CA HIS A 74 3.92 2.96 -12.56
C HIS A 74 3.26 2.64 -13.92
N LEU A 75 2.12 1.94 -13.95
CA LEU A 75 1.50 1.47 -15.21
C LEU A 75 0.75 2.57 -16.00
N ASP A 76 0.52 3.75 -15.41
CA ASP A 76 -0.32 4.79 -16.01
C ASP A 76 0.40 5.75 -16.96
N GLU A 77 1.73 5.75 -16.99
CA GLU A 77 2.50 6.69 -17.83
C GLU A 77 2.38 6.40 -19.34
N ASN A 78 1.64 5.36 -19.75
CA ASN A 78 1.58 4.89 -21.13
C ASN A 78 0.18 4.99 -21.79
N SER A 79 -0.81 5.63 -21.16
CA SER A 79 -2.15 5.76 -21.72
C SER A 79 -2.53 7.22 -22.07
N GLY A 80 -2.15 7.66 -23.27
CA GLY A 80 -2.90 8.69 -23.99
C GLY A 80 -2.18 10.00 -24.34
N GLU A 81 -1.15 9.96 -25.19
CA GLU A 81 -0.92 11.08 -26.11
C GLU A 81 -1.96 11.04 -27.24
N GLU A 82 -3.21 11.41 -26.92
CA GLU A 82 -4.15 11.80 -27.97
C GLU A 82 -3.72 13.19 -28.46
N LYS A 83 -3.00 13.22 -29.59
CA LYS A 83 -2.65 14.44 -30.33
C LYS A 83 -3.93 15.14 -30.78
N THR A 84 -4.54 15.92 -29.89
CA THR A 84 -5.49 16.95 -30.31
C THR A 84 -4.69 18.10 -30.91
N ALA A 85 -4.43 18.00 -32.21
CA ALA A 85 -4.07 19.15 -33.02
C ALA A 85 -5.26 20.13 -33.01
N ASN A 86 -5.23 21.12 -32.14
CA ASN A 86 -5.98 22.36 -32.37
C ASN A 86 -5.28 23.52 -31.67
N GLY A 87 -4.87 24.49 -32.48
CA GLY A 87 -4.23 25.72 -32.05
C GLY A 87 -5.17 26.59 -31.23
N GLY A 88 -4.60 27.32 -30.29
CA GLY A 88 -5.33 28.24 -29.43
C GLY A 88 -4.42 28.76 -28.33
N GLU A 89 -3.58 29.72 -28.68
CA GLU A 89 -2.79 30.53 -27.76
C GLU A 89 -3.74 31.16 -26.73
N HIS A 90 -3.61 30.84 -25.43
CA HIS A 90 -4.03 31.75 -24.36
C HIS A 90 -3.39 31.32 -23.04
N ALA A 91 -2.54 32.20 -22.50
CA ALA A 91 -1.85 32.04 -21.24
C ALA A 91 -2.83 32.02 -20.06
N THR A 92 -2.60 31.16 -19.06
CA THR A 92 -2.56 31.56 -17.63
C THR A 92 -2.15 30.41 -16.71
N HIS A 93 -1.13 30.71 -15.90
CA HIS A 93 -0.73 30.12 -14.61
C HIS A 93 -1.61 28.99 -14.04
N GLN A 94 -1.05 27.79 -13.92
CA GLN A 94 -1.49 26.80 -12.93
C GLN A 94 -0.31 26.41 -12.04
N SER A 95 -0.48 26.71 -10.75
CA SER A 95 0.41 26.32 -9.65
C SER A 95 0.55 24.79 -9.59
N PRO A 96 1.72 24.26 -9.19
CA PRO A 96 1.91 22.83 -9.01
C PRO A 96 0.97 22.31 -7.91
N ALA A 97 0.22 21.26 -8.24
CA ALA A 97 -0.58 20.51 -7.28
C ALA A 97 0.35 19.93 -6.21
N VAL A 98 0.27 20.49 -5.01
CA VAL A 98 0.92 19.96 -3.81
C VAL A 98 0.19 18.68 -3.44
N PHE A 99 0.84 17.55 -3.71
CA PHE A 99 0.46 16.22 -3.23
C PHE A 99 0.44 16.25 -1.69
N ASN A 100 -0.75 16.31 -1.09
CA ASN A 100 -0.91 16.34 0.36
C ASN A 100 -1.03 14.91 0.88
N GLN A 101 -0.01 14.47 1.59
CA GLN A 101 0.16 13.13 2.17
C GLN A 101 -0.82 12.82 3.35
N LYS A 102 -1.94 13.54 3.45
CA LYS A 102 -2.87 13.48 4.60
C LYS A 102 -4.14 12.66 4.34
N ASP A 103 -4.31 12.09 3.15
CA ASP A 103 -5.53 11.36 2.78
C ASP A 103 -5.47 9.85 3.02
N ILE A 104 -4.52 9.38 3.85
CA ILE A 104 -4.52 7.99 4.32
C ILE A 104 -5.42 7.91 5.56
N HIS A 105 -6.71 7.64 5.34
CA HIS A 105 -7.64 7.26 6.41
C HIS A 105 -7.56 5.73 6.62
N LEU A 106 -6.78 5.28 7.61
CA LEU A 106 -7.00 3.98 8.24
C LEU A 106 -8.22 4.10 9.18
N LYS A 107 -9.22 3.25 8.96
CA LYS A 107 -10.35 3.05 9.89
C LYS A 107 -10.11 1.82 10.75
#